data_AF-A0A4R0J1P3-F1
#
_entry.id   AF-A0A4R0J1P3-F1
#
_cell.length_a   1.000
_cell.length_b   1.000
_cell.length_c   1.000
_cell.angle_alpha   90.00
_cell.angle_beta   90.00
_cell.angle_gamma   90.00
#
_symmetry.space_group_name_H-M   'P 1'
#
loop_
_entity.id
_entity.type
_entity.pdbx_description
1 polymer ?
#
loop_
_entity_poly.entity_id
_entity_poly.type
_entity_poly.pdbx_seq_one_letter_code
_entity_poly.pdbx_strand_id
1 'polypeptide(L)'
;MVDFEAFDAQLLELADSLEDADDATVAAEVVRMKALAEQIEDERSRELALIRAGKLPELISGPQPGTSPQYWRASTLLAQVISDKGSAADQIAHAERVKAEIGELARQAPPRESRTILRMNSTLKRLIDRRRREIGNDGS
;
A
#
# COMPACT_ATOMS: atom_id res chain seq x y z
N MET A 1 20.42 19.37 -18.21
CA MET A 1 19.96 19.99 -16.94
C MET A 1 18.69 19.29 -16.56
N VAL A 2 18.58 18.82 -15.32
CA VAL A 2 17.44 18.03 -14.85
C VAL A 2 16.48 18.97 -14.14
N ASP A 3 15.21 18.96 -14.56
CA ASP A 3 14.14 19.59 -13.80
C ASP A 3 13.50 18.58 -12.82
N PHE A 4 12.68 19.10 -11.90
CA PHE A 4 12.04 18.27 -10.88
C PHE A 4 11.14 17.18 -11.46
N GLU A 5 10.47 17.46 -12.58
CA GLU A 5 9.48 16.57 -13.16
C GLU A 5 10.17 15.35 -13.82
N ALA A 6 11.27 15.60 -14.51
CA ALA A 6 12.16 14.55 -15.04
C ALA A 6 12.79 13.71 -13.91
N PHE A 7 13.21 14.36 -12.81
CA PHE A 7 13.69 13.65 -11.62
C PHE A 7 12.60 12.74 -11.02
N ASP A 8 11.37 13.25 -10.87
CA ASP A 8 10.28 12.50 -10.22
C ASP A 8 9.85 11.30 -11.06
N ALA A 9 9.81 11.46 -12.39
CA ALA A 9 9.53 10.36 -13.31
C ALA A 9 10.58 9.23 -13.17
N GLN A 10 11.88 9.59 -13.15
CA GLN A 10 12.95 8.61 -12.96
C GLN A 10 12.91 7.94 -11.59
N LEU A 11 12.55 8.68 -10.53
CA LEU A 11 12.41 8.12 -9.19
C LEU A 11 11.30 7.06 -9.13
N LEU A 12 10.17 7.30 -9.80
CA LEU A 12 9.05 6.36 -9.83
C LEU A 12 9.37 5.12 -10.67
N GLU A 13 9.95 5.30 -11.85
CA GLU A 13 10.40 4.17 -12.69
C GLU A 13 11.44 3.30 -11.96
N LEU A 14 12.37 3.94 -11.25
CA LEU A 14 13.37 3.26 -10.45
C LEU A 14 12.72 2.48 -9.29
N ALA A 15 11.76 3.08 -8.58
CA ALA A 15 11.06 2.40 -7.49
C ALA A 15 10.36 1.12 -7.97
N ASP A 16 9.69 1.16 -9.13
CA ASP A 16 9.05 -0.01 -9.74
C ASP A 16 10.09 -1.07 -10.15
N SER A 17 11.27 -0.66 -10.60
CA SER A 17 12.34 -1.59 -11.00
C SER A 17 13.04 -2.30 -9.84
N LEU A 18 12.88 -1.80 -8.61
CA LEU A 18 13.59 -2.26 -7.41
C LEU A 18 12.73 -3.11 -6.46
N GLU A 19 11.53 -3.53 -6.85
CA GLU A 19 10.55 -4.23 -5.98
C GLU A 19 11.14 -5.45 -5.23
N ASP A 20 12.13 -6.13 -5.80
CA ASP A 20 12.82 -7.30 -5.20
C ASP A 20 14.33 -7.09 -4.98
N ALA A 21 14.82 -5.84 -5.03
CA ALA A 21 16.24 -5.54 -4.86
C ALA A 21 16.68 -5.70 -3.39
N ASP A 22 17.95 -6.08 -3.18
CA ASP A 22 18.53 -6.14 -1.85
C ASP A 22 18.83 -4.75 -1.25
N ASP A 23 18.96 -4.68 0.08
CA ASP A 23 19.19 -3.43 0.80
C ASP A 23 20.44 -2.65 0.32
N ALA A 24 21.48 -3.37 -0.11
CA ALA A 24 22.72 -2.75 -0.59
C ALA A 24 22.50 -2.05 -1.94
N THR A 25 21.74 -2.68 -2.83
CA THR A 25 21.35 -2.14 -4.13
C THR A 25 20.47 -0.91 -3.95
N VAL A 26 19.45 -1.01 -3.08
CA VAL A 26 18.57 0.13 -2.77
C VAL A 26 19.36 1.31 -2.18
N ALA A 27 20.30 1.06 -1.27
CA ALA A 27 21.13 2.10 -0.69
C ALA A 27 22.01 2.82 -1.73
N ALA A 28 22.58 2.08 -2.68
CA ALA A 28 23.37 2.65 -3.78
C ALA A 28 22.51 3.55 -4.68
N GLU A 29 21.28 3.12 -5.00
CA GLU A 29 20.34 3.88 -5.81
C GLU A 29 19.84 5.14 -5.11
N VAL A 30 19.64 5.12 -3.79
CA VAL A 30 19.35 6.35 -3.00
C VAL A 30 20.47 7.38 -3.15
N VAL A 31 21.74 6.95 -3.08
CA VAL A 31 22.88 7.84 -3.25
C VAL A 31 22.91 8.43 -4.65
N ARG A 32 22.67 7.60 -5.68
CA ARG A 32 22.61 8.05 -7.08
C ARG A 32 21.49 9.08 -7.29
N MET A 33 20.30 8.83 -6.75
CA MET A 33 19.17 9.76 -6.87
C MET A 33 19.41 11.07 -6.13
N LYS A 34 20.09 11.05 -4.98
CA LYS A 34 20.49 12.31 -4.30
C LYS A 34 21.47 13.11 -5.14
N ALA A 35 22.47 12.47 -5.74
CA ALA A 35 23.42 13.14 -6.63
C ALA A 35 22.74 13.70 -7.90
N LEU A 36 21.65 13.07 -8.37
CA LEU A 36 20.83 13.60 -9.45
C LEU A 36 20.02 14.82 -9.01
N ALA A 37 19.41 14.78 -7.81
CA ALA A 37 18.65 15.88 -7.24
C ALA A 37 19.48 17.15 -7.07
N GLU A 38 20.76 17.03 -6.70
CA GLU A 38 21.71 18.16 -6.58
C GLU A 38 21.92 18.92 -7.91
N GLN A 39 21.61 18.31 -9.06
CA GLN A 39 21.74 18.95 -10.38
C GLN A 39 20.53 19.83 -10.74
N ILE A 40 19.49 19.86 -9.92
CA ILE A 40 18.33 20.73 -10.10
C ILE A 40 18.72 22.14 -9.66
N GLU A 41 18.57 23.14 -10.55
CA GLU A 41 18.99 24.52 -10.26
C GLU A 41 18.12 25.20 -9.19
N ASP A 42 16.79 25.01 -9.30
CA ASP A 42 15.83 25.59 -8.36
C ASP A 42 15.98 24.96 -6.97
N GLU A 43 16.33 25.78 -5.98
CA GLU A 43 16.60 25.34 -4.61
C GLU A 43 15.42 24.58 -4.00
N ARG A 44 14.20 25.10 -4.16
CA ARG A 44 13.01 24.49 -3.58
C ARG A 44 12.74 23.11 -4.18
N SER A 45 12.91 23.00 -5.49
CA SER A 45 12.78 21.75 -6.22
C SER A 45 13.87 20.75 -5.86
N ARG A 46 15.12 21.22 -5.71
CA ARG A 46 16.25 20.42 -5.25
C ARG A 46 16.02 19.86 -3.85
N GLU A 47 15.60 20.69 -2.89
CA GLU A 47 15.26 20.24 -1.53
C GLU A 47 14.16 19.17 -1.54
N LEU A 48 13.09 19.39 -2.32
CA LEU A 48 12.00 18.43 -2.44
C LEU A 48 12.48 17.11 -3.08
N ALA A 49 13.32 17.18 -4.11
CA ALA A 49 13.89 16.01 -4.77
C ALA A 49 14.79 15.20 -3.82
N LEU A 50 15.64 15.87 -3.02
CA LEU A 50 16.48 15.23 -2.00
C LEU A 50 15.64 14.48 -0.95
N ILE A 51 14.54 15.10 -0.49
CA ILE A 51 13.60 14.45 0.43
C ILE A 51 12.97 13.21 -0.22
N ARG A 52 12.54 13.31 -1.48
CA ARG A 52 11.91 12.18 -2.18
C ARG A 52 12.89 11.05 -2.48
N ALA A 53 14.13 11.34 -2.89
CA ALA A 53 15.19 10.35 -3.03
C ALA A 53 15.43 9.57 -1.72
N GLY A 54 15.41 10.27 -0.57
CA GLY A 54 15.54 9.65 0.74
C GLY A 54 14.40 8.69 1.11
N LYS A 55 13.24 8.81 0.46
CA LYS A 55 12.07 7.95 0.66
C LYS A 55 11.98 6.79 -0.34
N LEU A 56 12.94 6.63 -1.24
CA LEU A 56 12.96 5.52 -2.19
C LEU A 56 12.77 4.14 -1.52
N PRO A 57 13.41 3.81 -0.37
CA PRO A 57 13.16 2.54 0.30
C PRO A 57 11.70 2.35 0.74
N GLU A 58 11.03 3.43 1.16
CA GLU A 58 9.61 3.41 1.54
C GLU A 58 8.68 3.28 0.33
N LEU A 59 9.11 3.80 -0.83
CA LEU A 59 8.35 3.66 -2.09
C LEU A 59 8.39 2.21 -2.58
N ILE A 60 9.56 1.58 -2.51
CA ILE A 60 9.77 0.18 -2.94
C ILE A 60 9.08 -0.80 -1.98
N SER A 61 9.23 -0.60 -0.67
CA SER A 61 8.66 -1.50 0.34
C SER A 61 7.13 -1.38 0.45
N GLY A 62 6.52 -0.44 -0.28
CA GLY A 62 5.13 -0.06 -0.11
C GLY A 62 4.84 0.48 1.31
N PRO A 63 3.56 0.70 1.66
CA PRO A 63 3.21 1.05 3.04
C PRO A 63 3.67 -0.07 3.98
N GLN A 64 4.60 0.25 4.88
CA GLN A 64 5.08 -0.72 5.87
C GLN A 64 3.89 -1.36 6.59
N PRO A 65 3.92 -2.69 6.82
CA PRO A 65 2.90 -3.35 7.60
C PRO A 65 2.83 -2.67 8.97
N GLY A 66 1.61 -2.39 9.42
CA GLY A 66 1.43 -1.83 10.75
C GLY A 66 1.97 -2.79 11.81
N THR A 67 2.45 -2.25 12.91
CA THR A 67 2.94 -3.04 14.04
C THR A 67 1.97 -3.02 15.21
N SER A 68 0.91 -2.20 15.14
CA SER A 68 -0.06 -2.09 16.22
C SER A 68 -0.89 -3.38 16.40
N PRO A 69 -1.37 -3.65 17.62
CA PRO A 69 -2.33 -4.72 17.86
C PRO A 69 -3.57 -4.63 16.95
N GLN A 70 -4.02 -3.41 16.62
CA GLN A 70 -5.15 -3.17 15.74
C GLN A 70 -4.86 -3.62 14.31
N TYR A 71 -3.65 -3.34 13.79
CA TYR A 71 -3.23 -3.80 12.47
C TYR A 71 -3.16 -5.34 12.40
N TRP A 72 -2.56 -5.98 13.40
CA TRP A 72 -2.46 -7.44 13.45
C TRP A 72 -3.84 -8.10 13.52
N ARG A 73 -4.75 -7.52 14.32
CA ARG A 73 -6.13 -7.99 14.41
C ARG A 73 -6.86 -7.84 13.08
N ALA A 74 -6.77 -6.67 12.43
CA ALA A 74 -7.38 -6.42 11.14
C ALA A 74 -6.86 -7.37 10.04
N SER A 75 -5.55 -7.61 10.02
CA SER A 75 -4.91 -8.56 9.10
C SER A 75 -5.40 -9.99 9.31
N THR A 76 -5.56 -10.40 10.57
CA THR A 76 -6.09 -11.73 10.91
C THR A 76 -7.53 -11.90 10.45
N LEU A 77 -8.39 -10.90 10.68
CA LEU A 77 -9.78 -10.93 10.24
C LEU A 77 -9.90 -10.99 8.71
N LEU A 78 -9.07 -10.22 8.00
CA LEU A 78 -9.02 -10.27 6.54
C LEU A 78 -8.63 -11.67 6.05
N ALA A 79 -7.60 -12.29 6.64
CA ALA A 79 -7.15 -13.63 6.28
C ALA A 79 -8.24 -14.70 6.52
N GLN A 80 -9.02 -14.57 7.61
CA GLN A 80 -10.15 -15.44 7.90
C GLN A 80 -11.23 -15.36 6.82
N VAL A 81 -11.57 -14.16 6.36
CA VAL A 81 -12.56 -13.97 5.28
C VAL A 81 -12.06 -14.54 3.94
N ILE A 82 -10.78 -14.33 3.61
CA ILE A 82 -10.19 -14.85 2.36
C ILE A 82 -10.16 -16.38 2.35
N SER A 83 -9.94 -17.00 3.52
CA SER A 83 -9.85 -18.45 3.67
C SER A 83 -11.21 -19.12 3.91
N ASP A 84 -12.30 -18.34 3.97
CA ASP A 84 -13.64 -18.85 4.19
C ASP A 84 -14.09 -19.73 3.01
N LYS A 85 -14.61 -20.92 3.34
CA LYS A 85 -15.09 -21.93 2.40
C LYS A 85 -16.61 -22.09 2.44
N GLY A 86 -17.31 -21.22 3.17
CA GLY A 86 -18.77 -21.17 3.20
C GLY A 86 -19.40 -20.83 1.84
N SER A 87 -20.72 -20.80 1.78
CA SER A 87 -21.43 -20.40 0.55
C SER A 87 -21.10 -18.96 0.15
N ALA A 88 -21.34 -18.59 -1.12
CA ALA A 88 -21.12 -17.21 -1.56
C ALA A 88 -21.91 -16.19 -0.70
N ALA A 89 -23.12 -16.54 -0.27
CA ALA A 89 -23.94 -15.71 0.61
C ALA A 89 -23.32 -15.56 2.01
N ASP A 90 -22.83 -16.66 2.60
CA ASP A 90 -22.17 -16.63 3.91
C ASP A 90 -20.87 -15.83 3.87
N GLN A 91 -20.08 -15.99 2.80
CA GLN A 91 -18.84 -15.24 2.59
C GLN A 91 -19.10 -13.74 2.46
N ILE A 92 -20.18 -13.32 1.78
CA ILE A 92 -20.59 -11.91 1.71
C ILE A 92 -20.96 -11.39 3.10
N ALA A 93 -21.80 -12.13 3.83
CA ALA A 93 -22.23 -11.73 5.17
C ALA A 93 -21.06 -11.66 6.16
N HIS A 94 -20.11 -12.58 6.06
CA HIS A 94 -18.88 -12.55 6.84
C HIS A 94 -17.99 -11.35 6.47
N ALA A 95 -17.76 -11.10 5.18
CA ALA A 95 -16.96 -9.97 4.71
C ALA A 95 -17.53 -8.61 5.13
N GLU A 96 -18.86 -8.40 5.08
CA GLU A 96 -19.49 -7.15 5.51
C GLU A 96 -19.34 -6.94 7.04
N ARG A 97 -19.45 -8.00 7.85
CA ARG A 97 -19.19 -7.91 9.30
C ARG A 97 -17.75 -7.52 9.60
N VAL A 98 -16.79 -8.18 8.95
CA VAL A 98 -15.35 -7.89 9.15
C VAL A 98 -14.99 -6.48 8.68
N LYS A 99 -15.60 -5.99 7.60
CA LYS A 99 -15.40 -4.61 7.13
C LYS A 99 -15.81 -3.56 8.17
N ALA A 100 -16.89 -3.82 8.92
CA ALA A 100 -17.28 -2.96 10.04
C ALA A 100 -16.26 -3.01 11.19
N GLU A 101 -15.79 -4.21 11.56
CA GLU A 101 -14.77 -4.40 12.62
C GLU A 101 -13.43 -3.73 12.25
N ILE A 102 -12.98 -3.85 11.00
CA ILE A 102 -11.78 -3.15 10.49
C ILE A 102 -11.96 -1.63 10.59
N GLY A 103 -13.17 -1.11 10.33
CA GLY A 103 -13.48 0.32 10.48
C GLY A 103 -13.38 0.82 11.93
N GLU A 104 -13.73 -0.01 12.91
CA GLU A 104 -13.54 0.28 14.34
C GLU A 104 -12.05 0.23 14.73
N LEU A 105 -11.34 -0.82 14.30
CA LEU A 105 -9.91 -0.98 14.56
C LEU A 105 -9.09 0.19 14.01
N ALA A 106 -9.42 0.67 12.81
CA ALA A 106 -8.76 1.82 12.22
C ALA A 106 -8.96 3.11 13.04
N ARG A 107 -10.11 3.29 13.69
CA ARG A 107 -10.38 4.45 14.56
C ARG A 107 -9.58 4.41 15.86
N GLN A 108 -9.22 3.20 16.31
CA GLN A 108 -8.45 2.97 17.54
C GLN A 108 -6.94 2.85 17.28
N ALA A 109 -6.52 2.75 16.01
CA ALA A 109 -5.14 2.57 15.63
C ALA A 109 -4.34 3.89 15.66
N PRO A 110 -3.00 3.82 15.76
CA PRO A 110 -2.14 4.98 15.55
C PRO A 110 -2.45 5.67 14.20
N PRO A 111 -2.39 7.01 14.11
CA PRO A 111 -2.75 7.74 12.89
C PRO A 111 -1.99 7.28 11.64
N ARG A 112 -0.72 6.86 11.82
CA ARG A 112 0.13 6.33 10.74
C ARG A 112 -0.40 5.02 10.14
N GLU A 113 -1.10 4.21 10.93
CA GLU A 113 -1.58 2.89 10.52
C GLU A 113 -3.09 2.88 10.18
N SER A 114 -3.86 3.84 10.70
CA SER A 114 -5.31 3.93 10.48
C SER A 114 -5.69 3.83 9.00
N ARG A 115 -4.99 4.55 8.11
CA ARG A 115 -5.24 4.51 6.67
C ARG A 115 -4.86 3.15 6.06
N THR A 116 -3.77 2.53 6.51
CA THR A 116 -3.34 1.20 6.04
C THR A 116 -4.36 0.14 6.43
N ILE A 117 -4.88 0.18 7.67
CA ILE A 117 -5.95 -0.71 8.13
C ILE A 117 -7.22 -0.50 7.29
N LEU A 118 -7.63 0.74 7.02
CA LEU A 118 -8.80 1.01 6.18
C LEU A 118 -8.65 0.49 4.74
N ARG A 119 -7.43 0.44 4.18
CA ARG A 119 -7.20 -0.12 2.83
C ARG A 119 -7.54 -1.60 2.74
N MET A 120 -7.53 -2.35 3.84
CA MET A 120 -7.97 -3.76 3.86
C MET A 120 -9.43 -3.92 3.43
N ASN A 121 -10.28 -2.90 3.66
CA ASN A 121 -11.66 -2.90 3.21
C ASN A 121 -11.81 -2.91 1.68
N SER A 122 -10.79 -2.45 0.93
CA SER A 122 -10.79 -2.53 -0.54
C SER A 122 -10.73 -3.99 -1.00
N THR A 123 -9.95 -4.84 -0.32
CA THR A 123 -9.89 -6.28 -0.61
C THR A 123 -11.23 -6.95 -0.34
N LEU A 124 -11.86 -6.65 0.80
CA LEU A 124 -13.19 -7.17 1.15
C LEU A 124 -14.27 -6.74 0.16
N LYS A 125 -14.26 -5.47 -0.28
CA LYS A 125 -15.18 -4.97 -1.29
C LYS A 125 -15.06 -5.76 -2.60
N ARG A 126 -13.84 -5.96 -3.10
CA ARG A 126 -13.59 -6.75 -4.32
C ARG A 126 -14.06 -8.19 -4.18
N LEU A 127 -13.87 -8.81 -3.02
CA LEU A 127 -14.38 -10.15 -2.74
C LEU A 127 -15.91 -10.19 -2.80
N ILE A 128 -16.60 -9.27 -2.11
CA ILE A 128 -18.06 -9.17 -2.11
C ILE A 128 -18.59 -8.99 -3.54
N ASP A 129 -18.01 -8.07 -4.30
CA ASP A 129 -18.41 -7.79 -5.69
C ASP A 129 -18.18 -9.01 -6.60
N ARG A 130 -17.14 -9.82 -6.36
CA ARG A 130 -16.93 -11.09 -7.06
C ARG A 130 -18.01 -12.12 -6.70
N ARG A 131 -18.26 -12.33 -5.40
CA ARG A 131 -19.27 -13.32 -4.94
C ARG A 131 -20.70 -12.97 -5.38
N ARG A 132 -21.06 -11.69 -5.39
CA ARG A 132 -22.36 -11.24 -5.90
C ARG A 132 -22.56 -11.58 -7.38
N ARG A 133 -21.49 -11.49 -8.19
CA ARG A 133 -21.54 -11.88 -9.61
C ARG A 133 -21.70 -13.39 -9.79
N GLU A 134 -21.06 -14.20 -8.94
CA GLU A 134 -21.23 -15.66 -8.95
C GLU A 134 -22.69 -16.05 -8.67
N ILE A 135 -23.29 -15.48 -7.61
CA ILE A 135 -24.71 -15.71 -7.29
C ILE A 135 -25.64 -15.26 -8.44
N GLY A 136 -25.32 -14.15 -9.11
CA GLY A 136 -26.10 -13.64 -10.24
C GLY A 136 -25.97 -14.48 -11.51
N ASN A 137 -24.83 -15.16 -11.72
CA ASN A 137 -24.58 -16.01 -12.88
C ASN A 137 -25.10 -17.45 -12.71
N ASP A 138 -25.22 -17.96 -11.47
CA ASP A 138 -25.75 -19.31 -11.19
C ASP A 138 -27.29 -19.41 -11.37
N GLY A 139 -27.95 -18.32 -11.77
CA GLY A 139 -29.41 -18.24 -11.98
C GLY A 139 -29.85 -17.91 -13.41
N SER A 140 -28.96 -17.98 -14.40
CA SER A 140 -29.28 -17.75 -15.84
C SER A 140 -29.16 -19.00 -16.69
#